data_AF-A0A380F9T5-F1
#
_entry.id   AF-A0A380F9T5-F1
#
_cell.length_a   1.000
_cell.length_b   1.000
_cell.length_c   1.000
_cell.angle_alpha   90.00
_cell.angle_beta   90.00
_cell.angle_gamma   90.00
#
_symmetry.space_group_name_H-M   'P 1'
#
loop_
_entity.id
_entity.type
_entity.pdbx_description
1 polymer ?
#
loop_
_entity_poly.entity_id
_entity_poly.type
_entity_poly.pdbx_seq_one_letter_code
_entity_poly.pdbx_strand_id
1 'polypeptide(L)'
;MIGAGLYGIEHKIPLPDELKGNAYNQDAIERIPSSLHEAILTWKESDVVKEVLGEDVAKHYLHAAQSEQNDFDSYVTTWERSRYFEQS
;
A
#
# COMPACT_ATOMS: atom_id res chain seq x y z
N MET A 1 -7.74 -10.77 -2.88
CA MET A 1 -8.59 -10.98 -1.67
C MET A 1 -8.68 -12.45 -1.26
N ILE A 2 -8.99 -13.40 -2.15
CA ILE A 2 -9.13 -14.83 -1.78
C ILE A 2 -7.87 -15.40 -1.10
N GLY A 3 -6.69 -15.17 -1.68
CA GLY A 3 -5.46 -15.74 -1.15
C GLY A 3 -5.08 -15.27 0.26
N ALA A 4 -5.32 -14.01 0.61
CA ALA A 4 -5.10 -13.51 1.98
C ALA A 4 -6.02 -14.20 3.00
N GLY A 5 -7.28 -14.45 2.63
CA GLY A 5 -8.22 -15.18 3.47
C GLY A 5 -7.84 -16.64 3.67
N LEU A 6 -7.44 -17.32 2.58
CA LEU A 6 -6.96 -18.71 2.65
C LEU A 6 -5.69 -18.83 3.49
N TYR A 7 -4.73 -17.93 3.29
CA TYR A 7 -3.50 -17.87 4.06
C TYR A 7 -3.78 -17.71 5.57
N GLY A 8 -4.71 -16.82 5.94
CA GLY A 8 -5.12 -16.63 7.34
C GLY A 8 -5.77 -17.87 7.97
N ILE A 9 -6.60 -18.59 7.21
CA ILE A 9 -7.23 -19.85 7.66
C ILE A 9 -6.18 -20.94 7.86
N GLU A 10 -5.28 -21.11 6.89
CA GLU A 10 -4.22 -22.14 6.91
C GLU A 10 -3.26 -21.92 8.07
N HIS A 11 -2.81 -20.68 8.27
CA HIS A 11 -1.87 -20.31 9.33
C HIS A 11 -2.53 -20.02 10.68
N LYS A 12 -3.87 -20.10 10.76
CA LYS A 12 -4.67 -19.83 11.97
C LYS A 12 -4.30 -18.48 12.61
N ILE A 13 -4.16 -17.44 11.79
CA ILE A 13 -3.75 -16.11 12.25
C ILE A 13 -4.83 -15.57 13.20
N PRO A 14 -4.47 -15.18 14.44
CA PRO A 14 -5.44 -14.62 15.38
C PRO A 14 -5.94 -13.28 14.86
N LEU A 15 -7.26 -13.11 14.88
CA LEU A 15 -7.89 -11.84 14.55
C LEU A 15 -7.79 -10.90 15.77
N PRO A 16 -7.54 -9.60 15.55
CA PRO A 16 -7.69 -8.62 16.60
C PRO A 16 -9.16 -8.50 17.02
N ASP A 17 -9.40 -7.93 18.19
CA ASP A 17 -10.74 -7.63 18.66
C ASP A 17 -11.48 -6.69 17.70
N GLU A 18 -12.81 -6.80 17.67
CA GLU A 18 -13.64 -5.92 16.86
C GLU A 18 -13.43 -4.46 17.26
N LEU A 19 -13.22 -3.61 16.26
CA LEU A 19 -13.16 -2.19 16.48
C LEU A 19 -14.56 -1.64 16.77
N LYS A 20 -14.76 -1.06 17.96
CA LYS A 20 -16.02 -0.42 18.35
C LYS A 20 -15.95 1.09 18.14
N GLY A 21 -17.00 1.66 17.53
CA GLY A 21 -17.13 3.10 17.33
C GLY A 21 -16.53 3.59 16.00
N ASN A 22 -16.08 4.85 15.98
CA ASN A 22 -15.59 5.51 14.75
C ASN A 22 -14.06 5.39 14.63
N ALA A 23 -13.59 4.68 13.60
CA ALA A 23 -12.18 4.49 13.29
C ALA A 23 -11.42 5.79 12.95
N TYR A 24 -12.10 6.83 12.45
CA TYR A 24 -11.46 8.12 12.12
C TYR A 24 -11.00 8.90 13.35
N ASN A 25 -11.53 8.56 14.52
CA ASN A 25 -11.25 9.25 15.79
C ASN A 25 -10.31 8.46 16.70
N GLN A 26 -9.66 7.41 16.19
CA GLN A 26 -8.82 6.52 16.98
C GLN A 26 -7.39 6.49 16.42
N ASP A 27 -6.46 7.09 17.16
CA ASP A 27 -5.04 7.17 16.78
C ASP A 27 -4.28 5.85 16.97
N ALA A 28 -4.85 4.91 17.73
CA ALA A 28 -4.23 3.63 18.06
C ALA A 28 -4.37 2.55 16.97
N ILE A 29 -5.05 2.85 15.85
CA ILE A 29 -5.25 1.88 14.76
C ILE A 29 -4.11 2.00 13.77
N GLU A 30 -3.46 0.88 13.46
CA GLU A 30 -2.48 0.82 12.38
C GLU A 30 -3.13 1.25 11.06
N ARG A 31 -2.50 2.22 10.40
CA ARG A 31 -3.01 2.78 9.16
C ARG A 31 -2.51 1.95 7.99
N ILE A 32 -3.40 1.67 7.05
CA ILE A 32 -2.98 1.13 5.75
C ILE A 32 -2.13 2.17 5.01
N PRO A 33 -1.27 1.73 4.09
CA PRO A 33 -0.53 2.62 3.20
C PRO A 33 -1.45 3.67 2.56
N SER A 34 -1.04 4.93 2.68
CA SER A 34 -1.80 6.11 2.24
C SER A 34 -1.46 6.55 0.82
N SER A 35 -0.38 6.00 0.26
CA SER A 35 0.10 6.29 -1.08
C SER A 35 0.58 5.02 -1.79
N LEU A 36 0.68 5.08 -3.12
CA LEU A 36 1.27 4.01 -3.92
C LEU A 36 2.73 3.75 -3.49
N HIS A 37 3.50 4.79 -3.20
CA HIS A 37 4.85 4.68 -2.67
C HIS A 37 4.91 3.83 -1.39
N GLU A 38 4.08 4.14 -0.39
CA GLU A 38 4.02 3.35 0.85
C GLU A 38 3.58 1.90 0.57
N ALA A 39 2.61 1.70 -0.33
CA ALA A 39 2.14 0.36 -0.69
C ALA A 39 3.23 -0.47 -1.36
N ILE A 40 4.06 0.14 -2.22
CA ILE A 40 5.24 -0.49 -2.84
C ILE A 40 6.22 -0.98 -1.77
N LEU A 41 6.50 -0.14 -0.76
CA LEU A 41 7.39 -0.50 0.35
C LEU A 41 6.83 -1.68 1.16
N THR A 42 5.55 -1.63 1.52
CA THR A 42 4.89 -2.74 2.24
C THR A 42 4.85 -4.03 1.41
N TRP A 43 4.58 -3.94 0.11
CA TRP A 43 4.52 -5.08 -0.80
C TRP A 43 5.87 -5.77 -0.93
N LYS A 44 6.96 -5.00 -1.06
CA LYS A 44 8.32 -5.51 -1.24
C LYS A 44 8.76 -6.42 -0.08
N GLU A 45 8.38 -6.06 1.13
CA GLU A 45 8.71 -6.80 2.36
C GLU A 45 7.70 -7.92 2.69
N SER A 46 6.63 -8.09 1.89
CA SER A 46 5.59 -9.07 2.19
C SER A 46 5.92 -10.45 1.63
N ASP A 47 6.28 -11.38 2.51
CA ASP A 47 6.43 -12.79 2.14
C ASP A 47 5.08 -13.46 1.86
N VAL A 48 4.01 -13.02 2.53
CA VAL A 48 2.63 -13.50 2.30
C VAL A 48 2.22 -13.28 0.84
N VAL A 49 2.55 -12.12 0.27
CA VAL A 49 2.23 -11.80 -1.13
C VAL A 49 2.96 -12.75 -2.08
N LYS A 50 4.24 -13.06 -1.81
CA LYS A 50 5.05 -13.97 -2.64
C LYS A 50 4.49 -15.40 -2.58
N GLU A 51 4.07 -15.84 -1.40
CA GLU A 51 3.48 -17.16 -1.20
C GLU A 51 2.12 -17.28 -1.90
N VAL A 52 1.26 -16.27 -1.74
CA VAL A 52 -0.10 -16.29 -2.26
C VAL A 52 -0.17 -16.13 -3.78
N LEU A 53 0.67 -15.27 -4.36
CA LEU A 53 0.63 -14.95 -5.79
C LEU A 53 1.69 -15.69 -6.60
N GLY A 54 2.72 -16.23 -5.96
CA GLY A 54 3.94 -16.68 -6.59
C GLY A 54 4.94 -15.54 -6.81
N GLU A 55 6.23 -15.87 -6.73
CA GLU A 55 7.32 -14.90 -6.75
C GLU A 55 7.37 -14.08 -8.05
N ASP A 56 7.17 -14.72 -9.20
CA ASP A 56 7.23 -14.05 -10.51
C ASP A 56 6.10 -13.03 -10.69
N VAL A 57 4.88 -13.39 -10.26
CA VAL A 57 3.71 -12.51 -10.33
C VAL A 57 3.88 -11.33 -9.36
N ALA A 58 4.29 -11.62 -8.12
CA ALA A 58 4.54 -10.59 -7.12
C ALA A 58 5.60 -9.58 -7.57
N LYS A 59 6.70 -10.04 -8.19
CA LYS A 59 7.76 -9.19 -8.76
C LYS A 59 7.26 -8.38 -9.94
N HIS A 60 6.49 -8.97 -10.85
CA HIS A 60 5.97 -8.28 -12.02
C HIS A 60 5.10 -7.08 -11.62
N TYR A 61 4.17 -7.27 -10.69
CA TYR A 61 3.33 -6.18 -10.20
C TYR A 61 4.11 -5.13 -9.42
N LEU A 62 5.10 -5.53 -8.62
CA LEU A 62 5.97 -4.59 -7.92
C LEU A 62 6.74 -3.70 -8.91
N HIS A 63 7.27 -4.28 -9.99
CA HIS A 63 7.96 -3.52 -11.03
C HIS A 63 7.03 -2.55 -11.76
N ALA A 64 5.81 -2.98 -12.10
CA ALA A 64 4.83 -2.13 -12.74
C ALA A 64 4.47 -0.92 -11.85
N ALA A 65 4.18 -1.17 -10.57
CA ALA A 65 3.87 -0.11 -9.61
C ALA A 65 5.04 0.87 -9.42
N GLN A 66 6.28 0.37 -9.36
CA GLN A 66 7.46 1.24 -9.26
C GLN A 66 7.65 2.11 -10.51
N SER A 67 7.38 1.57 -11.71
CA SER A 67 7.42 2.35 -12.95
C SER A 67 6.39 3.48 -12.91
N GLU A 68 5.15 3.17 -12.52
CA GLU A 68 4.08 4.16 -12.42
C GLU A 68 4.39 5.26 -11.39
N GLN A 69 4.93 4.87 -10.23
CA GLN A 69 5.34 5.84 -9.20
C GLN A 69 6.47 6.75 -9.70
N ASN A 70 7.49 6.19 -10.37
CA ASN A 70 8.60 6.97 -10.93
C ASN A 70 8.11 7.95 -12.00
N ASP A 71 7.18 7.51 -12.85
CA ASP A 71 6.57 8.37 -13.85
C ASP A 71 5.84 9.51 -13.15
N PHE A 72 4.99 9.22 -12.17
CA PHE A 72 4.26 10.24 -11.40
C PHE A 72 5.19 11.26 -10.73
N ASP A 73 6.27 10.80 -10.09
CA ASP A 73 7.25 11.65 -9.40
C ASP A 73 7.99 12.61 -10.36
N SER A 74 7.98 12.32 -11.67
CA SER A 74 8.57 13.19 -12.70
C SER A 74 7.65 14.33 -13.17
N TYR A 75 6.35 14.27 -12.84
CA TYR A 75 5.38 15.28 -13.26
C TYR A 75 5.27 16.43 -12.27
N VAL A 76 5.38 17.67 -12.77
CA VAL A 76 5.02 18.87 -12.00
C VAL A 76 3.53 19.15 -12.17
N THR A 77 2.78 19.02 -11.09
CA THR A 77 1.33 19.21 -11.11
C THR A 77 0.94 20.68 -11.22
N THR A 78 -0.29 20.95 -11.69
CA THR A 78 -0.83 22.31 -11.73
C THR A 78 -0.96 22.94 -10.34
N TRP A 79 -1.25 22.14 -9.31
CA TRP A 79 -1.31 22.62 -7.93
C TRP A 79 0.06 23.14 -7.46
N GLU A 80 1.14 22.39 -7.73
CA GLU A 80 2.50 22.80 -7.38
C GLU A 80 2.90 24.08 -8.12
N ARG A 81 2.62 24.16 -9.44
CA ARG A 81 2.87 25.38 -10.22
C ARG A 81 2.15 26.58 -9.63
N SER A 82 0.84 26.47 -9.37
CA SER A 82 0.06 27.57 -8.81
C SER A 82 0.56 28.01 -7.42
N ARG A 83 1.11 27.09 -6.63
CA ARG A 83 1.56 27.39 -5.26
C ARG A 83 2.93 28.08 -5.24
N TYR A 84 3.85 27.66 -6.10
CA TYR A 84 5.26 28.06 -6.02
C TYR A 84 5.70 29.03 -7.12
N PHE A 85 4.96 29.15 -8.23
CA PHE A 85 5.36 29.98 -9.38
C PHE A 85 5.18 31.50 -9.16
N GLU A 86 4.22 31.93 -8.36
CA GLU A 86 3.98 33.36 -8.05
C GLU A 86 4.67 33.83 -6.75
N GLN A 87 5.45 32.97 -6.09
CA GLN A 87 6.23 33.31 -4.88
C GLN A 87 7.70 33.68 -5.20
N SER A 88 8.02 33.92 -6.48
CA SER A 88 9.36 34.32 -6.95
C SER A 88 9.44 35.81 -7.28
#